data_AF-A0A7S3BK73-F1
#
_entry.id   AF-A0A7S3BK73-F1
#
_cell.length_a   1.000
_cell.length_b   1.000
_cell.length_c   1.000
_cell.angle_alpha   90.00
_cell.angle_beta   90.00
_cell.angle_gamma   90.00
#
_symmetry.space_group_name_H-M   'P 1'
#
loop_
_entity.id
_entity.type
_entity.pdbx_description
1 polymer ?
#
loop_
_entity_poly.entity_id
_entity_poly.type
_entity_poly.pdbx_seq_one_letter_code
_entity_poly.pdbx_strand_id
1 'polypeptide(L)'
;KRSRRPPLDREIPAAGVQRGTIIGHFESRHCVLCDEQCRLLLCTTCDARRREAVTALQMRRQQLEARLDRAMQHCMRCCHAHERQIECRSLDCPHLYSRLKLQRQQQVASSHLDELLSMLDF
;
A
#
# COMPACT_ATOMS: atom_id res chain seq x y z
N LYS A 1 6.02 12.13 -16.36
CA LYS A 1 6.86 12.52 -15.20
C LYS A 1 6.57 11.53 -14.07
N ARG A 2 7.58 10.85 -13.49
CA ARG A 2 7.38 9.92 -12.37
C ARG A 2 7.01 10.72 -11.11
N SER A 3 6.04 10.26 -10.33
CA SER A 3 5.60 10.98 -9.13
C SER A 3 6.51 10.64 -7.94
N ARG A 4 6.66 11.57 -7.00
CA ARG A 4 7.50 11.39 -5.80
C ARG A 4 6.85 10.49 -4.74
N ARG A 5 5.55 10.18 -4.87
CA ARG A 5 4.82 9.34 -3.92
C ARG A 5 5.01 7.86 -4.26
N PRO A 6 5.42 6.99 -3.31
CA PRO A 6 5.52 5.57 -3.52
C PRO A 6 4.22 4.96 -4.07
N PRO A 7 4.28 3.93 -4.94
CA PRO A 7 3.07 3.33 -5.55
C PRO A 7 1.99 2.92 -4.54
N LEU A 8 2.38 2.31 -3.41
CA LEU A 8 1.45 1.86 -2.35
C LEU A 8 0.94 2.97 -1.42
N ASP A 9 1.45 4.20 -1.57
CA ASP A 9 0.92 5.40 -0.89
C ASP A 9 -0.17 6.10 -1.72
N ARG A 10 -0.47 5.59 -2.92
CA ARG A 10 -1.52 6.15 -3.77
C ARG A 10 -2.83 5.57 -3.31
N GLU A 11 -3.54 6.34 -2.51
CA GLU A 11 -4.93 6.05 -2.21
C GLU A 11 -5.69 5.92 -3.54
N ILE A 12 -6.33 4.77 -3.74
CA ILE A 12 -7.48 4.72 -4.63
C ILE A 12 -8.51 5.60 -3.93
N PRO A 13 -9.02 6.68 -4.56
CA PRO A 13 -10.06 7.50 -3.96
C PRO A 13 -11.17 6.56 -3.48
N ALA A 14 -11.49 6.64 -2.18
CA ALA A 14 -12.51 5.77 -1.58
C ALA A 14 -13.77 5.80 -2.45
N ALA A 15 -14.35 4.63 -2.72
CA ALA A 15 -15.62 4.51 -3.41
C ALA A 15 -16.67 5.32 -2.62
N GLY A 16 -16.96 6.54 -3.08
CA GLY A 16 -17.72 7.52 -2.31
C GLY A 16 -17.33 8.99 -2.51
N VAL A 17 -16.24 9.31 -3.23
CA VAL A 17 -15.98 10.70 -3.64
C VAL A 17 -17.13 11.17 -4.54
N GLN A 18 -17.95 12.09 -4.03
CA GLN A 18 -19.04 12.69 -4.79
C GLN A 18 -18.49 13.27 -6.09
N ARG A 19 -19.04 12.82 -7.22
CA ARG A 19 -18.85 13.45 -8.54
C ARG A 19 -19.32 14.90 -8.41
N GLY A 20 -18.38 15.84 -8.31
CA GLY A 20 -18.66 17.25 -8.02
C GLY A 20 -17.58 17.96 -7.20
N THR A 21 -16.71 17.21 -6.50
CA THR A 21 -15.50 17.78 -5.88
C THR A 21 -14.32 17.72 -6.86
N ILE A 22 -13.41 18.70 -6.81
CA ILE A 22 -12.17 18.70 -7.63
C ILE A 22 -11.42 17.36 -7.46
N ILE A 23 -11.46 16.78 -6.25
CA ILE A 23 -10.89 15.47 -5.90
C ILE A 23 -11.39 14.34 -6.81
N GLY A 24 -12.69 14.34 -7.16
CA GLY A 24 -13.30 13.34 -8.02
C GLY A 24 -12.84 13.37 -9.48
N HIS A 25 -12.20 14.45 -9.92
CA HIS A 25 -11.62 14.57 -11.26
C HIS A 25 -10.15 14.11 -11.32
N PHE A 26 -9.50 13.84 -10.18
CA PHE A 26 -8.13 13.32 -10.15
C PHE A 26 -8.12 11.79 -10.29
N GLU A 27 -8.43 11.28 -11.48
CA GLU A 27 -8.28 9.85 -11.82
C GLU A 27 -6.82 9.50 -12.17
N SER A 28 -5.85 9.86 -11.32
CA SER A 28 -4.45 9.51 -11.56
C SER A 28 -4.14 8.11 -11.03
N ARG A 29 -4.57 7.08 -11.76
CA ARG A 29 -4.14 5.69 -11.52
C ARG A 29 -2.77 5.44 -12.13
N HIS A 30 -1.99 4.60 -11.47
CA HIS A 30 -0.62 4.29 -11.87
C HIS A 30 -0.30 2.83 -11.59
N CYS A 31 0.67 2.30 -12.35
CA CYS A 31 1.12 0.94 -12.22
C CYS A 31 1.76 0.72 -10.84
N VAL A 32 1.32 -0.32 -10.12
CA VAL A 32 1.83 -0.63 -8.77
C VAL A 32 3.33 -0.95 -8.73
N LEU A 33 3.92 -1.31 -9.87
CA LEU A 33 5.33 -1.66 -10.01
C LEU A 33 6.19 -0.50 -10.52
N CYS A 34 5.95 -0.07 -11.76
CA CYS A 34 6.81 0.90 -12.44
C CYS A 34 6.35 2.34 -12.26
N ASP A 35 5.20 2.58 -11.62
CA ASP A 35 4.68 3.90 -11.31
C ASP A 35 4.22 4.74 -12.52
N GLU A 36 4.18 4.16 -13.72
CA GLU A 36 3.66 4.81 -14.92
C GLU A 36 2.15 5.01 -14.83
N GLN A 37 1.63 6.09 -15.42
CA GLN A 37 0.20 6.37 -15.41
C GLN A 37 -0.53 5.32 -16.27
N CYS A 38 -1.48 4.60 -15.67
CA CYS A 38 -2.30 3.61 -16.34
C CYS A 38 -3.64 3.45 -15.64
N ARG A 39 -4.69 3.06 -16.36
CA ARG A 39 -6.05 2.89 -15.81
C ARG A 39 -6.23 1.58 -15.01
N LEU A 40 -5.37 0.60 -15.29
CA LEU A 40 -5.33 -0.73 -14.69
C LEU A 40 -4.28 -0.78 -13.57
N LEU A 41 -4.25 -1.90 -12.82
CA LEU A 41 -3.26 -2.14 -11.77
C LEU A 41 -1.81 -2.23 -12.30
N LEU A 42 -1.67 -2.80 -13.49
CA LEU A 42 -0.41 -2.88 -14.24
C LEU A 42 -0.51 -2.12 -15.56
N CYS A 43 0.57 -1.47 -15.98
CA CYS A 43 0.66 -1.00 -17.36
C CYS A 43 0.90 -2.19 -18.30
N THR A 44 0.70 -1.99 -19.60
CA THR A 44 0.80 -3.04 -20.62
C THR A 44 2.16 -3.76 -20.62
N THR A 45 3.24 -3.04 -20.33
CA THR A 45 4.61 -3.61 -20.27
C THR A 45 4.82 -4.50 -19.04
N CYS A 46 4.32 -4.09 -17.88
CA CYS A 46 4.37 -4.90 -16.66
C CYS A 46 3.40 -6.09 -16.71
N ASP A 47 2.25 -5.92 -17.36
CA ASP A 47 1.26 -6.99 -17.50
C ASP A 47 1.76 -8.12 -18.44
N ALA A 48 2.49 -7.77 -19.50
CA ALA A 48 3.16 -8.76 -20.35
C ALA A 48 4.17 -9.65 -19.57
N ARG A 49 4.65 -9.18 -18.41
CA ARG A 49 5.54 -9.92 -17.50
C ARG A 49 4.88 -10.19 -16.16
N ARG A 50 3.60 -10.59 -16.18
CA ARG A 50 2.78 -10.77 -14.97
C ARG A 50 3.40 -11.64 -13.88
N ARG A 51 4.16 -12.69 -14.24
CA ARG A 51 4.86 -13.53 -13.26
C ARG A 51 5.93 -12.75 -12.50
N GLU A 52 6.80 -12.02 -13.21
CA GLU A 52 7.79 -11.13 -12.59
C GLU A 52 7.10 -10.06 -11.73
N ALA A 53 5.96 -9.55 -12.21
CA ALA A 53 5.17 -8.56 -11.50
C ALA A 53 4.65 -9.07 -10.14
N VAL A 54 4.12 -10.30 -10.11
CA VAL A 54 3.67 -10.97 -8.89
C VAL A 54 4.83 -11.19 -7.93
N THR A 55 5.97 -11.72 -8.39
CA THR A 55 7.14 -11.93 -7.53
C THR A 55 7.65 -10.62 -6.95
N ALA A 56 7.75 -9.56 -7.76
CA ALA A 56 8.19 -8.24 -7.31
C ALA A 56 7.24 -7.67 -6.23
N LEU A 57 5.93 -7.80 -6.42
CA LEU A 57 4.94 -7.34 -5.44
C LEU A 57 4.96 -8.17 -4.16
N GLN A 58 5.12 -9.49 -4.25
CA GLN A 58 5.33 -10.38 -3.10
C GLN A 58 6.54 -9.97 -2.27
N MET A 59 7.70 -9.76 -2.91
CA MET A 59 8.91 -9.32 -2.21
C MET A 59 8.68 -7.97 -1.50
N ARG A 60 7.99 -7.04 -2.16
CA ARG A 60 7.65 -5.74 -1.56
C ARG A 60 6.69 -5.88 -0.37
N ARG A 61 5.69 -6.76 -0.45
CA ARG A 61 4.77 -7.06 0.67
C ARG A 61 5.54 -7.62 1.87
N GLN A 62 6.44 -8.58 1.65
CA GLN A 62 7.29 -9.15 2.71
C GLN A 62 8.20 -8.10 3.36
N GLN A 63 8.80 -7.19 2.57
CA GLN A 63 9.59 -6.09 3.10
C GLN A 63 8.75 -5.13 3.97
N LEU A 64 7.50 -4.87 3.58
CA LEU A 64 6.58 -4.05 4.36
C LEU A 64 6.17 -4.73 5.66
N GLU A 65 5.90 -6.03 5.63
CA GLU A 65 5.61 -6.84 6.82
C GLU A 65 6.76 -6.76 7.83
N ALA A 66 8.00 -7.00 7.41
CA ALA A 66 9.18 -6.91 8.28
C ALA A 66 9.41 -5.48 8.83
N ARG A 67 9.02 -4.44 8.09
CA ARG A 67 9.07 -3.05 8.58
C ARG A 67 7.96 -2.75 9.58
N LEU A 68 6.76 -3.25 9.31
CA LEU A 68 5.61 -3.11 10.18
C LEU A 68 5.85 -3.82 11.51
N ASP A 69 6.36 -5.06 11.49
CA ASP A 69 6.69 -5.82 12.69
C ASP A 69 7.69 -5.06 13.58
N ARG A 70 8.76 -4.50 12.98
CA ARG A 70 9.73 -3.66 13.72
C ARG A 70 9.08 -2.42 14.34
N ALA A 71 8.19 -1.74 13.62
CA ALA A 71 7.46 -0.60 14.14
C ALA A 71 6.50 -1.00 15.28
N MET A 72 5.82 -2.14 15.13
CA MET A 72 4.93 -2.68 16.16
C MET A 72 5.71 -3.07 17.42
N GLN A 73 6.86 -3.73 17.30
CA GLN A 73 7.72 -4.05 18.45
C GLN A 73 8.18 -2.80 19.21
N HIS A 74 8.51 -1.73 18.50
CA HIS A 74 8.81 -0.45 19.13
C HIS A 74 7.59 0.08 19.92
N CYS A 75 6.43 0.16 19.29
CA CYS A 75 5.23 0.67 19.95
C CYS A 75 4.73 -0.23 21.09
N MET A 76 4.87 -1.56 21.01
CA MET A 76 4.52 -2.48 22.09
C MET A 76 5.37 -2.21 23.33
N ARG A 77 6.68 -2.02 23.17
CA ARG A 77 7.57 -1.64 24.28
C ARG A 77 7.20 -0.28 24.88
N CYS A 78 6.91 0.71 24.04
CA CYS A 78 6.52 2.04 24.50
C CYS A 78 5.19 2.04 25.28
N CYS A 79 4.22 1.25 24.83
CA CYS A 79 2.88 1.18 25.44
C CYS A 79 2.75 0.09 26.50
N HIS A 80 3.80 -0.69 26.78
CA HIS A 80 3.74 -1.90 27.60
C HIS A 80 2.64 -2.87 27.15
N ALA A 81 2.40 -2.97 25.84
CA ALA A 81 1.42 -3.89 25.27
C ALA A 81 2.03 -5.29 25.14
N HIS A 82 1.29 -6.31 25.60
CA HIS A 82 1.71 -7.70 25.55
C HIS A 82 1.33 -8.41 24.24
N GLU A 83 0.37 -7.86 23.50
CA GLU A 83 -0.11 -8.37 22.22
C GLU A 83 0.05 -7.33 21.12
N ARG A 84 -0.25 -7.73 19.87
CA ARG A 84 -0.24 -6.87 18.68
C ARG A 84 -1.33 -5.77 18.70
N GLN A 85 -2.10 -5.64 19.78
CA GLN A 85 -3.12 -4.62 19.98
C GLN A 85 -2.52 -3.37 20.65
N ILE A 86 -2.12 -2.40 19.82
CA ILE A 86 -1.47 -1.15 20.25
C ILE A 86 -2.45 0.02 20.11
N GLU A 87 -2.89 0.57 21.24
CA GLU A 87 -3.85 1.69 21.29
C GLU A 87 -3.19 3.06 21.50
N CYS A 88 -2.04 3.30 20.88
CA CYS A 88 -1.39 4.61 20.93
C CYS A 88 -2.23 5.68 20.21
N ARG A 89 -2.60 6.75 20.93
CA ARG A 89 -3.36 7.91 20.41
C ARG A 89 -2.60 9.24 20.53
N SER A 90 -1.32 9.20 20.89
CA SER A 90 -0.50 10.41 21.02
C SER A 90 -0.23 11.02 19.65
N LEU A 91 -0.80 12.19 19.40
CA LEU A 91 -0.63 12.94 18.15
C LEU A 91 0.80 13.49 18.01
N ASP A 92 1.52 13.64 19.12
CA ASP A 92 2.92 14.08 19.14
C ASP A 92 3.90 12.92 18.88
N CYS A 93 3.41 11.68 18.78
CA CYS A 93 4.26 10.52 18.55
C CYS A 93 4.56 10.33 17.04
N PRO A 94 5.81 10.50 16.58
CA PRO A 94 6.16 10.27 15.17
C PRO A 94 6.03 8.79 14.75
N HIS A 95 6.14 7.86 15.70
CA HIS A 95 5.99 6.43 15.46
C HIS A 95 4.54 6.01 15.22
N LEU A 96 3.55 6.76 15.74
CA LEU A 96 2.13 6.52 15.48
C LEU A 96 1.85 6.57 13.97
N TYR A 97 2.16 7.69 13.33
CA TYR A 97 1.90 7.88 11.90
C TYR A 97 2.72 6.94 11.02
N SER A 98 3.97 6.67 11.41
CA SER A 98 4.83 5.72 10.70
C SER A 98 4.25 4.31 10.71
N ARG A 99 3.75 3.85 11.87
CA ARG A 99 3.08 2.54 12.02
C ARG A 99 1.80 2.49 11.22
N LEU A 100 0.91 3.49 11.35
CA LEU A 100 -0.36 3.54 10.63
C LEU A 100 -0.14 3.53 9.11
N LYS A 101 0.87 4.27 8.63
CA LYS A 101 1.25 4.28 7.22
C LYS A 101 1.70 2.89 6.74
N LEU A 102 2.59 2.22 7.50
CA LEU A 102 3.06 0.87 7.16
C LEU A 102 1.93 -0.16 7.16
N GLN A 103 0.98 -0.07 8.10
CA GLN A 103 -0.22 -0.91 8.13
C GLN A 103 -1.06 -0.75 6.85
N ARG A 104 -1.34 0.50 6.45
CA ARG A 104 -2.07 0.78 5.20
C ARG A 104 -1.32 0.26 3.97
N GLN A 105 -0.01 0.52 3.87
CA GLN A 105 0.80 0.05 2.75
C GLN A 105 0.81 -1.49 2.65
N GLN A 106 0.90 -2.19 3.78
CA GLN A 106 0.88 -3.66 3.81
C GLN A 106 -0.49 -4.18 3.34
N GLN A 107 -1.58 -3.58 3.81
CA GLN A 107 -2.93 -3.96 3.42
C GLN A 107 -3.16 -3.77 1.92
N VAL A 108 -2.80 -2.59 1.39
CA VAL A 108 -2.90 -2.28 -0.05
C VAL A 108 -2.05 -3.23 -0.88
N ALA A 109 -0.81 -3.54 -0.44
CA ALA A 109 0.04 -4.50 -1.14
C ALA A 109 -0.56 -5.91 -1.15
N SER A 110 -1.21 -6.34 -0.07
CA SER A 110 -1.90 -7.64 -0.01
C SER A 110 -3.06 -7.67 -0.99
N SER A 111 -3.96 -6.67 -0.97
CA SER A 111 -5.11 -6.61 -1.87
C SER A 111 -4.70 -6.62 -3.34
N HIS A 112 -3.66 -5.86 -3.71
CA HIS A 112 -3.14 -5.88 -5.08
C HIS A 112 -2.51 -7.21 -5.47
N LEU A 113 -1.85 -7.89 -4.53
CA LEU A 113 -1.29 -9.20 -4.82
C LEU A 113 -2.37 -10.25 -5.02
N ASP A 114 -3.42 -10.22 -4.18
CA ASP A 114 -4.57 -11.12 -4.31
C ASP A 114 -5.29 -10.89 -5.67
N GLU A 115 -5.45 -9.62 -6.07
CA GLU A 115 -5.98 -9.25 -7.40
C GLU A 115 -5.11 -9.81 -8.53
N LEU A 116 -3.77 -9.68 -8.45
CA LEU A 116 -2.87 -10.24 -9.48
C LEU A 116 -2.88 -11.77 -9.53
N LEU A 117 -2.95 -12.45 -8.38
CA LEU A 117 -2.96 -13.90 -8.30
C LEU A 117 -4.25 -14.47 -8.91
N SER A 118 -5.41 -13.88 -8.60
CA SER A 118 -6.69 -14.29 -9.20
C SER A 118 -6.74 -14.15 -10.73
N MET A 119 -5.88 -13.30 -11.32
CA MET A 119 -5.75 -13.15 -12.77
C MET A 119 -4.75 -14.15 -13.42
N LEU A 120 -4.04 -14.95 -12.62
CA LEU A 120 -3.11 -16.00 -13.11
C LEU A 120 -3.73 -17.39 -13.08
N ASP A 121 -4.79 -17.59 -12.32
CA ASP A 121 -5.54 -18.84 -12.24
C ASP A 121 -6.50 -18.97 -13.45
N PHE A 122 -5.95 -19.31 -14.61
CA PHE A 122 -6.67 -19.76 -15.82
C PHE A 122 -6.02 -21.03 -16.39
#